data_AF-A0A5C1ALS3-F1
#
_entry.id   AF-A0A5C1ALS3-F1
#
_cell.length_a   1.000
_cell.length_b   1.000
_cell.length_c   1.000
_cell.angle_alpha   90.00
_cell.angle_beta   90.00
_cell.angle_gamma   90.00
#
_symmetry.space_group_name_H-M   'P 1'
#
loop_
_entity.id
_entity.type
_entity.pdbx_description
1 polymer ?
#
loop_
_entity_poly.entity_id
_entity_poly.type
_entity_poly.pdbx_seq_one_letter_code
_entity_poly.pdbx_strand_id
1 'polypeptide(L)'
;MSVPQTTGRAVVSVSGLCRLLKMSRSQFYVHAKRGTFHAPLYLATTKRPYFTAAMVEDNLRARETGVGVNGEYVLFYDRLPQSPKSEAKPPKPNTASMLEGLASFGLKEVTKHQLDEAVAACFPTGTNGQDEVAVLRTVFRHLKRAGVG
;
A
#
# COMPACT_ATOMS: atom_id res chain seq x y z
N MET A 1 -15.13 -23.13 -24.63
CA MET A 1 -13.88 -22.41 -24.32
C MET A 1 -14.13 -20.93 -24.57
N SER A 2 -14.19 -20.10 -23.52
CA SER A 2 -14.49 -18.67 -23.66
C SER A 2 -13.18 -17.89 -23.69
N VAL A 3 -12.79 -17.42 -24.87
CA VAL A 3 -11.62 -16.55 -25.06
C VAL A 3 -11.89 -15.23 -24.32
N PRO A 4 -11.02 -14.77 -23.41
CA PRO A 4 -11.21 -13.47 -22.78
C PRO A 4 -11.13 -12.39 -23.87
N GLN A 5 -12.25 -11.72 -24.11
CA GLN A 5 -12.34 -10.65 -25.11
C GLN A 5 -11.34 -9.54 -24.75
N THR A 6 -10.33 -9.39 -25.58
CA THR A 6 -9.41 -8.25 -25.55
C THR A 6 -10.23 -7.00 -25.84
N THR A 7 -10.36 -6.15 -24.83
CA THR A 7 -11.09 -4.89 -24.86
C THR A 7 -10.61 -4.00 -26.02
N GLY A 8 -11.24 -4.06 -27.19
CA GLY A 8 -11.30 -3.09 -28.31
C GLY A 8 -10.01 -2.41 -28.82
N ARG A 9 -8.82 -2.70 -28.29
CA ARG A 9 -7.58 -2.00 -28.58
C ARG A 9 -6.63 -2.92 -29.32
N ALA A 10 -6.19 -2.50 -30.52
CA ALA A 10 -5.28 -3.25 -31.36
C ALA A 10 -3.91 -3.52 -30.72
N VAL A 11 -3.48 -2.63 -29.81
CA VAL A 11 -2.20 -2.74 -29.08
C VAL A 11 -2.34 -2.37 -27.61
N VAL A 12 -1.52 -2.99 -26.77
CA VAL A 12 -1.51 -2.78 -25.32
C VAL A 12 -0.11 -2.35 -24.87
N SER A 13 -0.02 -1.42 -23.92
CA SER A 13 1.26 -1.03 -23.30
C SER A 13 1.75 -2.08 -22.30
N VAL A 14 3.02 -2.02 -21.92
CA VAL A 14 3.58 -2.88 -20.85
C VAL A 14 2.75 -2.81 -19.56
N SER A 15 2.35 -1.60 -19.15
CA SER A 15 1.51 -1.41 -17.97
C SER A 15 0.12 -2.05 -18.09
N GLY A 16 -0.47 -2.05 -19.29
CA GLY A 16 -1.75 -2.70 -19.56
C GLY A 16 -1.61 -4.22 -19.48
N LEU A 17 -0.59 -4.79 -20.13
CA LEU A 17 -0.32 -6.23 -20.10
C LEU A 17 -0.05 -6.73 -18.67
N CYS A 18 0.75 -5.99 -17.89
CA CYS A 18 1.05 -6.37 -16.49
C CYS A 18 -0.21 -6.42 -15.61
N ARG A 19 -1.19 -5.52 -15.85
CA ARG A 19 -2.48 -5.55 -15.15
C ARG A 19 -3.27 -6.81 -15.50
N LEU A 20 -3.29 -7.20 -16.78
CA LEU A 20 -3.96 -8.42 -17.24
C LEU A 20 -3.31 -9.67 -16.63
N LEU A 21 -1.99 -9.71 -16.56
CA LEU A 21 -1.22 -10.82 -15.98
C LEU A 21 -1.14 -10.80 -14.45
N LYS A 22 -1.74 -9.79 -13.79
CA LYS A 22 -1.72 -9.59 -12.33
C LYS A 22 -0.31 -9.66 -11.70
N MET A 23 0.70 -9.10 -12.37
CA MET A 23 2.09 -9.09 -11.89
C MET A 23 2.76 -7.73 -12.02
N SER A 24 3.87 -7.54 -11.31
CA SER A 24 4.65 -6.30 -11.42
C SER A 24 5.40 -6.23 -12.75
N ARG A 25 5.72 -5.01 -13.20
CA ARG A 25 6.57 -4.77 -14.38
C ARG A 25 7.94 -5.45 -14.25
N SER A 26 8.54 -5.42 -13.05
CA SER A 26 9.83 -6.06 -12.80
C SER A 26 9.77 -7.57 -13.00
N GLN A 27 8.74 -8.22 -12.45
CA GLN A 27 8.53 -9.67 -12.61
C GLN A 27 8.27 -10.03 -14.07
N PHE A 28 7.47 -9.23 -14.77
CA PHE A 28 7.22 -9.41 -16.19
C PHE A 28 8.53 -9.41 -17.00
N TYR A 29 9.42 -8.44 -16.78
CA TYR A 29 10.69 -8.40 -17.52
C TYR A 29 11.61 -9.59 -17.24
N VAL A 30 11.58 -10.16 -16.03
CA VAL A 30 12.33 -11.39 -15.73
C VAL A 30 11.82 -12.56 -16.58
N HIS A 31 10.49 -12.72 -16.68
CA HIS A 31 9.89 -13.76 -17.51
C HIS A 31 10.08 -13.52 -19.01
N ALA A 32 9.99 -12.27 -19.46
CA ALA A 32 10.26 -11.91 -20.85
C ALA A 32 11.72 -12.21 -21.24
N LYS A 33 12.69 -11.91 -20.36
CA LYS A 33 14.11 -12.24 -20.58
C LYS A 33 14.37 -13.74 -20.63
N ARG A 34 13.60 -14.53 -19.87
CA ARG A 34 13.65 -16.00 -19.88
C ARG A 34 12.94 -16.63 -21.08
N GLY A 35 12.19 -15.86 -21.86
CA GLY A 35 11.38 -16.39 -22.97
C GLY A 35 10.06 -17.02 -22.54
N THR A 36 9.66 -16.88 -21.28
CA THR A 36 8.34 -17.32 -20.81
C THR A 36 7.22 -16.50 -21.44
N PHE A 37 7.43 -15.19 -21.57
CA PHE A 37 6.52 -14.26 -22.23
C PHE A 37 7.21 -13.61 -23.41
N HIS A 38 6.40 -13.15 -24.38
CA HIS A 38 6.87 -12.31 -25.46
C HIS A 38 7.52 -11.02 -24.93
N ALA A 39 8.63 -10.62 -25.54
CA ALA A 39 9.24 -9.32 -25.32
C ALA A 39 8.43 -8.22 -26.03
N PRO A 40 8.40 -6.98 -25.51
CA PRO A 40 7.65 -5.89 -26.15
C PRO A 40 8.24 -5.53 -27.52
N LEU A 41 7.38 -5.18 -28.46
CA LEU A 41 7.75 -4.46 -29.67
C LEU A 41 7.88 -2.97 -29.37
N TYR A 42 8.65 -2.25 -30.18
CA TYR A 42 8.88 -0.83 -29.99
C TYR A 42 8.37 -0.05 -31.20
N LEU A 43 7.57 1.00 -30.95
CA LEU A 43 7.15 1.90 -32.02
C LEU A 43 8.39 2.59 -32.60
N ALA A 44 8.51 2.60 -33.93
CA ALA A 44 9.67 3.17 -34.62
C ALA A 44 9.89 4.65 -34.28
N THR A 45 8.81 5.41 -34.12
CA THR A 45 8.81 6.87 -33.88
C THR A 45 9.13 7.24 -32.43
N THR A 46 8.45 6.63 -31.46
CA THR A 46 8.52 7.04 -30.04
C THR A 46 9.35 6.13 -29.17
N LYS A 47 9.82 4.99 -29.71
CA LYS A 47 10.46 3.90 -28.94
C LYS A 47 9.62 3.45 -27.74
N ARG A 48 8.29 3.64 -27.80
CA ARG A 48 7.39 3.19 -26.74
C ARG A 48 7.13 1.69 -26.88
N PRO A 49 7.26 0.90 -25.80
CA PRO A 49 7.01 -0.52 -25.85
C PRO A 49 5.50 -0.82 -25.91
N TYR A 50 5.13 -1.76 -26.79
CA TYR A 50 3.76 -2.22 -26.99
C TYR A 50 3.71 -3.71 -27.31
N PHE A 51 2.51 -4.29 -27.17
CA PHE A 51 2.18 -5.67 -27.52
C PHE A 51 1.00 -5.68 -28.48
N THR A 52 1.04 -6.55 -29.47
CA THR A 52 -0.11 -6.82 -30.35
C THR A 52 -1.14 -7.70 -29.65
N ALA A 53 -2.36 -7.75 -30.15
CA ALA A 53 -3.41 -8.62 -29.60
C ALA A 53 -2.97 -10.09 -29.50
N ALA A 54 -2.30 -10.62 -30.53
CA ALA A 54 -1.78 -11.99 -30.54
C ALA A 54 -0.74 -12.24 -29.43
N MET A 55 0.22 -11.32 -29.26
CA MET A 55 1.22 -11.45 -28.19
C MET A 55 0.60 -11.40 -26.79
N VAL A 56 -0.45 -10.58 -26.62
CA VAL A 56 -1.19 -10.51 -25.36
C VAL A 56 -1.90 -11.83 -25.08
N GLU A 57 -2.55 -12.42 -26.08
CA GLU A 57 -3.24 -13.71 -25.95
C GLU A 57 -2.27 -14.83 -25.58
N ASP A 58 -1.14 -14.96 -26.28
CA ASP A 58 -0.12 -15.96 -25.98
C ASP A 58 0.44 -15.81 -24.57
N ASN A 59 0.70 -14.58 -24.13
CA ASN A 59 1.20 -14.33 -22.78
C ASN A 59 0.17 -14.69 -21.71
N LEU A 60 -1.12 -14.43 -21.97
CA LEU A 60 -2.20 -14.84 -21.07
C LEU A 60 -2.31 -16.36 -21.00
N ARG A 61 -2.23 -17.04 -22.16
CA ARG A 61 -2.22 -18.50 -22.24
C ARG A 61 -1.03 -19.09 -21.50
N ALA A 62 0.16 -18.50 -21.64
CA ALA A 62 1.35 -18.95 -20.94
C ALA A 62 1.18 -18.83 -19.42
N ARG A 63 0.55 -17.74 -18.94
CA ARG A 63 0.25 -17.54 -17.53
C ARG A 63 -0.77 -18.55 -16.99
N GLU A 64 -1.79 -18.87 -17.78
CA GLU A 64 -2.86 -19.81 -17.39
C GLU A 64 -2.38 -21.26 -17.40
N THR A 65 -1.65 -21.66 -18.45
CA THR A 65 -1.20 -23.04 -18.66
C THR A 65 0.09 -23.38 -17.93
N GLY A 66 0.88 -22.37 -17.54
CA GLY A 66 2.22 -22.60 -17.02
C GLY A 66 3.21 -23.06 -18.11
N VAL A 67 2.89 -22.88 -19.39
CA VAL A 67 3.79 -23.21 -20.51
C VAL A 67 4.20 -21.92 -21.20
N GLY A 68 5.49 -21.58 -21.15
CA GLY A 68 6.03 -20.37 -21.77
C GLY A 68 5.84 -20.35 -23.29
N VAL A 69 5.97 -19.18 -23.90
CA VAL A 69 5.93 -19.04 -25.37
C VAL A 69 7.10 -19.78 -26.05
N ASN A 70 8.16 -20.08 -25.29
CA ASN A 70 9.26 -20.95 -25.68
C ASN A 70 9.00 -22.46 -25.50
N GLY A 71 7.82 -22.85 -24.98
CA GLY A 71 7.44 -24.24 -24.72
C GLY A 71 7.95 -24.82 -23.39
N GLU A 72 8.69 -24.04 -22.60
CA GLU A 72 9.19 -24.49 -21.29
C GLU A 72 8.13 -24.34 -20.19
N TYR A 73 8.12 -25.26 -19.23
CA TYR A 73 7.22 -25.17 -18.08
C TYR A 73 7.68 -24.12 -17.07
N VAL A 74 6.73 -23.33 -16.58
CA VAL A 74 6.96 -22.25 -15.61
C VAL A 74 5.92 -22.33 -14.50
N LEU A 75 6.42 -22.44 -13.27
CA LEU A 75 5.60 -22.40 -12.07
C LEU A 75 5.35 -20.94 -11.65
N PHE A 76 4.09 -20.53 -11.72
CA PHE A 76 3.66 -19.23 -11.21
C PHE A 76 3.10 -19.38 -9.81
N TYR A 77 3.89 -19.02 -8.80
CA TYR A 77 3.41 -19.00 -7.43
C TYR A 77 2.34 -17.93 -7.25
N ASP A 78 1.19 -18.33 -6.72
CA ASP A 78 0.21 -17.39 -6.23
C ASP A 78 0.75 -16.73 -4.96
N ARG A 79 0.56 -15.42 -4.88
CA ARG A 79 0.81 -14.72 -3.62
C ARG A 79 -0.30 -15.14 -2.68
N LEU A 80 0.04 -15.61 -1.48
CA LEU A 80 -0.94 -15.73 -0.42
C LEU A 80 -1.68 -14.40 -0.31
N PRO A 81 -3.02 -14.42 -0.09
CA PRO A 81 -3.78 -13.20 0.08
C PRO A 81 -3.09 -12.39 1.18
N GLN A 82 -2.56 -11.21 0.81
CA GLN A 82 -2.06 -10.29 1.82
C GLN A 82 -3.29 -9.92 2.66
N SER A 83 -3.24 -10.25 3.95
CA SER A 83 -4.19 -9.68 4.90
C SER A 83 -4.23 -8.16 4.65
N PRO A 84 -5.43 -7.56 4.65
CA PRO A 84 -5.54 -6.12 4.42
C PRO A 84 -4.58 -5.44 5.40
N LYS A 85 -3.64 -4.65 4.87
CA LYS A 85 -2.76 -3.82 5.69
C LYS A 85 -3.67 -3.10 6.67
N SER A 86 -3.53 -3.42 7.96
CA SER A 86 -4.21 -2.67 9.00
C SER A 86 -3.89 -1.20 8.75
N GLU A 87 -4.95 -0.39 8.71
CA GLU A 87 -4.82 1.05 8.58
C GLU A 87 -3.78 1.52 9.59
N ALA A 88 -2.84 2.34 9.12
CA ALA A 88 -1.78 2.85 9.94
C ALA A 88 -2.39 3.43 11.23
N LYS A 89 -1.95 2.90 12.38
CA LYS A 89 -2.33 3.46 13.69
C LYS A 89 -2.12 4.98 13.63
N PRO A 90 -3.10 5.78 14.07
CA PRO A 90 -2.96 7.24 14.05
C PRO A 90 -1.67 7.63 14.79
N PRO A 91 -0.98 8.68 14.32
CA PRO A 91 0.26 9.13 14.94
C PRO A 91 -0.01 9.43 16.41
N LYS A 92 0.66 8.70 17.31
CA LYS A 92 0.59 9.00 18.73
C LYS A 92 1.26 10.36 18.95
N PRO A 93 0.67 11.27 19.75
CA PRO A 93 1.35 12.49 20.13
C PRO A 93 2.67 12.16 20.82
N ASN A 94 3.71 12.98 20.60
CA ASN A 94 5.02 12.82 21.22
C ASN A 94 4.87 12.85 22.74
N THR A 95 4.83 11.68 23.35
CA THR A 95 4.51 11.49 24.77
C THR A 95 5.44 12.28 25.69
N ALA A 96 6.72 12.40 25.32
CA ALA A 96 7.71 13.18 26.05
C ALA A 96 7.38 14.67 26.11
N SER A 97 7.04 15.29 24.97
CA SER A 97 6.69 16.72 24.90
C SER A 97 5.39 17.06 25.66
N MET A 98 4.43 16.13 25.66
CA MET A 98 3.18 16.29 26.41
C MET A 98 3.41 16.23 27.92
N LEU A 99 4.24 15.30 28.40
CA LEU A 99 4.59 15.17 29.82
C LEU A 99 5.36 16.41 30.32
N GLU A 100 6.30 16.92 29.53
CA GLU A 100 7.06 18.14 29.86
C GLU A 100 6.16 19.38 29.91
N GLY A 101 5.22 19.50 28.96
CA GLY A 101 4.21 20.54 28.96
C GLY A 101 3.32 20.46 30.21
N LEU A 102 2.80 19.29 30.55
CA LEU A 102 1.96 19.07 31.73
C LEU A 102 2.70 19.39 33.04
N ALA A 103 4.00 19.04 33.13
CA ALA A 103 4.84 19.37 34.28
C ALA A 103 5.02 20.89 34.44
N SER A 104 5.17 21.61 33.32
CA SER A 104 5.23 23.08 33.30
C SER A 104 3.92 23.75 33.72
N PHE A 105 2.77 23.09 33.47
CA PHE A 105 1.45 23.51 33.96
C PHE A 105 1.16 23.12 35.42
N GLY A 106 2.10 22.43 36.10
CA GLY A 106 2.02 22.12 37.52
C GLY A 106 1.55 20.71 37.87
N LEU A 107 1.43 19.80 36.91
CA LEU A 107 1.12 18.39 37.16
C LEU A 107 2.40 17.55 37.04
N LYS A 108 3.08 17.32 38.16
CA LYS A 108 4.41 16.67 38.18
C LYS A 108 4.35 15.15 38.31
N GLU A 109 3.23 14.59 38.77
CA GLU A 109 3.08 13.14 39.00
C GLU A 109 2.33 12.40 37.88
N VAL A 110 2.14 13.02 36.71
CA VAL A 110 1.41 12.39 35.60
C VAL A 110 2.22 11.25 34.99
N THR A 111 1.70 10.04 35.08
CA THR A 111 2.30 8.88 34.44
C THR A 111 1.90 8.77 32.98
N LYS A 112 2.73 8.08 32.18
CA LYS A 112 2.44 7.79 30.77
C LYS A 112 1.09 7.11 30.55
N HIS A 113 0.68 6.24 31.48
CA HIS A 113 -0.60 5.55 31.42
C HIS A 113 -1.78 6.52 31.56
N GLN A 114 -1.73 7.42 32.54
CA GLN A 114 -2.77 8.44 32.76
C GLN A 114 -2.86 9.41 31.58
N LEU A 115 -1.74 9.75 30.96
CA LEU A 115 -1.72 10.56 29.74
C LEU A 115 -2.42 9.83 28.58
N ASP A 116 -2.08 8.56 28.33
CA ASP A 116 -2.68 7.79 27.24
C ASP A 116 -4.20 7.60 27.45
N GLU A 117 -4.65 7.37 28.69
CA GLU A 117 -6.07 7.31 29.03
C GLU A 117 -6.77 8.66 28.84
N ALA A 118 -6.17 9.76 29.28
CA ALA A 118 -6.74 11.09 29.13
C ALA A 118 -6.83 11.52 27.66
N VAL A 119 -5.84 11.17 26.83
CA VAL A 119 -5.86 11.41 25.38
C VAL A 119 -6.96 10.57 24.73
N ALA A 120 -7.11 9.30 25.10
CA ALA A 120 -8.18 8.45 24.57
C ALA A 120 -9.58 8.95 24.98
N ALA A 121 -9.74 9.46 26.21
CA ALA A 121 -11.00 10.02 26.69
C ALA A 121 -11.35 11.36 26.03
N CYS A 122 -10.37 12.23 25.80
CA CYS A 122 -10.59 13.55 25.20
C CYS A 122 -10.65 13.52 23.66
N PHE A 123 -9.93 12.58 23.04
CA PHE A 123 -9.77 12.47 21.59
C PHE A 123 -9.95 11.02 21.13
N PRO A 124 -11.20 10.48 21.15
CA PRO A 124 -11.47 9.08 20.78
C PRO A 124 -11.15 8.76 19.32
N THR A 125 -11.13 9.78 18.44
CA THR A 125 -10.75 9.68 17.03
C THR A 125 -9.27 10.03 16.78
N GLY A 126 -8.48 10.23 17.84
CA GLY A 126 -7.10 10.71 17.77
C GLY A 126 -6.98 12.24 17.64
N THR A 127 -5.76 12.74 17.77
CA THR A 127 -5.43 14.17 17.79
C THR A 127 -5.10 14.73 16.40
N ASN A 128 -5.54 14.05 15.34
CA ASN A 128 -5.12 14.37 13.97
C ASN A 128 -5.76 15.70 13.52
N GLY A 129 -4.93 16.67 13.11
CA GLY A 129 -5.37 18.01 12.72
C GLY A 129 -5.73 18.95 13.89
N GLN A 130 -5.48 18.52 15.14
CA GLN A 130 -5.64 19.38 16.31
C GLN A 130 -4.32 20.09 16.63
N ASP A 131 -4.42 21.34 17.07
CA ASP A 131 -3.27 22.11 17.55
C ASP A 131 -2.72 21.50 18.85
N GLU A 132 -1.39 21.35 18.95
CA GLU A 132 -0.73 20.70 20.08
C GLU A 132 -1.01 21.41 21.41
N VAL A 133 -1.10 22.75 21.39
CA VAL A 133 -1.42 23.55 22.58
C VAL A 133 -2.88 23.35 23.00
N ALA A 134 -3.80 23.22 22.04
CA ALA A 134 -5.20 22.91 22.32
C ALA A 134 -5.38 21.51 22.93
N VAL A 135 -4.66 20.51 22.39
CA VAL A 135 -4.63 19.14 22.95
C VAL A 135 -4.09 19.16 24.39
N LEU A 136 -2.96 19.83 24.62
CA LEU A 136 -2.33 19.91 25.94
C LEU A 136 -3.26 20.53 27.00
N ARG A 137 -3.94 21.63 26.67
CA ARG A 137 -4.87 22.30 27.60
C ARG A 137 -6.11 21.45 27.91
N THR A 138 -6.58 20.69 26.92
CA THR A 138 -7.74 19.81 27.07
C THR A 138 -7.41 18.63 27.98
N VAL A 139 -6.27 17.99 27.74
CA VAL A 139 -5.75 16.88 28.57
C VAL A 139 -5.44 17.36 29.99
N PHE A 140 -4.77 18.50 30.16
CA PHE A 140 -4.50 19.10 31.47
C PHE A 140 -5.79 19.34 32.28
N ARG A 141 -6.82 19.92 31.65
CA ARG A 141 -8.11 20.17 32.29
C ARG A 141 -8.80 18.87 32.70
N HIS A 142 -8.69 17.83 31.87
CA HIS A 142 -9.25 16.51 32.17
C HIS A 142 -8.56 15.87 33.38
N LEU A 143 -7.23 15.85 33.39
CA LEU A 143 -6.43 15.29 34.50
C LEU A 143 -6.67 16.04 35.82
N LYS A 144 -6.73 17.37 35.79
CA LYS A 144 -7.02 18.19 36.99
C LYS A 144 -8.42 17.90 37.56
N ARG A 145 -9.42 17.65 36.71
CA ARG A 145 -10.78 17.27 37.14
C ARG A 145 -10.83 15.85 37.71
N ALA A 146 -9.96 14.97 37.25
CA ALA A 146 -9.81 13.62 37.76
C ALA A 146 -9.03 13.55 39.10
N GLY A 147 -8.57 14.70 39.62
CA GLY A 147 -7.84 14.77 40.89
C GLY A 147 -6.38 14.32 40.79
N VAL A 148 -5.85 14.19 39.57
CA VAL A 148 -4.42 13.92 39.34
C VAL A 148 -3.66 15.22 39.57
N GLY A 149 -2.71 15.23 40.50
CA GLY A 149 -1.97 16.41 40.94
C GLY A 149 -0.71 16.04 41.69
#